data_AF-A0A968LE19-F1
#
_entry.id   AF-A0A968LE19-F1
#
_cell.length_a   1.000
_cell.length_b   1.000
_cell.length_c   1.000
_cell.angle_alpha   90.00
_cell.angle_beta   90.00
_cell.angle_gamma   90.00
#
_symmetry.space_group_name_H-M   'P 1'
#
loop_
_entity.id
_entity.type
_entity.pdbx_description
1 polymer ?
#
loop_
_entity_poly.entity_id
_entity_poly.type
_entity_poly.pdbx_seq_one_letter_code
_entity_poly.pdbx_strand_id
1 'polypeptide(L)' 'MLTSLLAEALAVTFDNLTMTATILDCAEEAAAELSPEARQRLSLVHTGLALAIQGMECDELQQLIKQSELFCDY' A
#
# COMPACT_ATOMS: atom_id res chain seq x y z
N MET A 1 -19.46 -14.95 -0.41
CA MET A 1 -19.09 -14.69 1.00
C MET A 1 -17.58 -14.72 1.23
N LEU A 2 -16.85 -15.79 0.90
CA LEU A 2 -15.38 -15.77 1.06
C LEU A 2 -14.68 -14.85 0.05
N THR A 3 -15.10 -14.85 -1.22
CA THR A 3 -14.55 -13.96 -2.25
C THR A 3 -14.82 -12.48 -1.95
N SER A 4 -15.99 -12.15 -1.39
CA SER A 4 -16.30 -10.78 -0.98
C SER A 4 -15.41 -10.34 0.19
N LEU A 5 -15.21 -11.20 1.20
CA LEU A 5 -14.25 -10.90 2.29
C LEU A 5 -12.82 -10.72 1.77
N LEU A 6 -12.40 -11.52 0.78
CA LEU A 6 -11.09 -11.36 0.14
C LEU A 6 -11.01 -10.03 -0.62
N ALA A 7 -12.03 -9.66 -1.38
CA ALA A 7 -12.10 -8.38 -2.08
C ALA A 7 -11.99 -7.20 -1.11
N GLU A 8 -12.73 -7.22 0.00
CA GLU A 8 -12.64 -6.18 1.05
C GLU A 8 -11.24 -6.12 1.67
N ALA A 9 -10.67 -7.27 2.03
CA ALA A 9 -9.34 -7.31 2.63
C ALA A 9 -8.27 -6.78 1.67
N LEU A 10 -8.37 -7.11 0.38
CA LEU A 10 -7.47 -6.60 -0.66
C LEU A 10 -7.66 -5.10 -0.87
N ALA A 11 -8.89 -4.60 -0.92
CA ALA A 11 -9.20 -3.18 -1.05
C ALA A 11 -8.61 -2.35 0.10
N VAL A 12 -8.90 -2.75 1.35
CA VAL A 12 -8.35 -2.09 2.55
C VAL A 12 -6.82 -2.15 2.57
N THR A 13 -6.23 -3.27 2.15
CA THR A 13 -4.77 -3.42 2.10
C THR A 13 -4.17 -2.50 1.03
N PHE A 14 -4.76 -2.46 -0.17
CA PHE A 14 -4.31 -1.63 -1.28
C PHE A 14 -4.35 -0.14 -0.94
N ASP A 15 -5.45 0.32 -0.35
CA ASP A 15 -5.62 1.71 0.08
C ASP A 15 -4.61 2.10 1.16
N ASN A 16 -4.43 1.25 2.17
CA ASN A 16 -3.47 1.55 3.25
C ASN A 16 -2.03 1.60 2.75
N LEU A 17 -1.64 0.72 1.82
CA LEU A 17 -0.31 0.73 1.23
C LEU A 17 -0.09 1.99 0.39
N THR A 18 -1.07 2.36 -0.45
CA THR A 18 -1.01 3.58 -1.27
C THR A 18 -0.98 4.86 -0.42
N MET A 19 -1.82 4.92 0.61
CA MET A 19 -1.84 6.03 1.57
C MET A 19 -0.51 6.13 2.32
N THR A 20 0.02 5.00 2.80
CA THR A 20 1.33 4.98 3.51
C THR A 20 2.44 5.47 2.60
N ALA A 21 2.46 5.06 1.32
CA ALA A 21 3.47 5.51 0.36
C ALA A 21 3.42 7.03 0.19
N THR A 22 2.22 7.57 -0.01
CA THR A 22 2.00 9.02 -0.13
C THR A 22 2.45 9.78 1.12
N ILE A 23 2.13 9.28 2.31
CA ILE A 23 2.53 9.90 3.58
C ILE A 23 4.06 9.90 3.73
N LEU A 24 4.71 8.79 3.43
CA LEU A 24 6.16 8.67 3.54
C LEU A 24 6.89 9.57 2.53
N ASP A 25 6.39 9.67 1.30
CA ASP A 25 6.93 10.58 0.28
C ASP A 25 6.80 12.04 0.73
N CYS A 26 5.66 12.40 1.35
CA CYS A 26 5.46 13.75 1.92
C CYS A 26 6.36 14.04 3.13
N ALA A 27 6.79 13.00 3.85
CA ALA A 27 7.63 13.09 5.05
C ALA A 27 9.12 12.85 4.76
N GLU A 28 9.53 12.78 3.49
CA GLU A 28 10.92 12.48 3.10
C GLU A 28 11.92 13.48 3.70
N GLU A 29 11.54 14.75 3.81
CA GLU A 29 12.38 15.79 4.42
C GLU A 29 12.70 15.50 5.90
N ALA A 30 11.76 14.90 6.64
CA ALA A 30 11.98 14.50 8.04
C ALA A 30 12.99 13.35 8.15
N ALA A 31 13.18 12.55 7.09
CA ALA A 31 14.19 11.50 7.07
C ALA A 31 15.62 12.06 7.11
N ALA A 32 15.85 13.33 6.76
CA ALA A 32 17.17 13.95 6.80
C ALA A 32 17.73 14.09 8.23
N GLU A 33 16.84 14.18 9.23
CA GLU A 33 17.21 14.31 10.66
C GLU A 33 17.53 12.96 11.31
N LEU A 34 17.26 11.84 10.63
CA LEU A 34 17.49 10.50 11.15
C LEU A 34 18.96 10.08 11.12
N SER A 35 19.33 9.15 12.00
CA SER A 35 20.64 8.51 11.96
C SER A 35 20.84 7.74 10.63
N PRO A 36 22.09 7.50 10.19
CA PRO A 36 22.35 6.73 8.97
C PRO A 36 21.69 5.34 8.98
N GLU A 37 21.70 4.66 10.13
CA GLU A 37 21.04 3.36 10.28
C GLU A 37 19.52 3.47 10.12
N ALA A 38 18.89 4.46 10.77
CA ALA A 38 17.46 4.67 10.67
C ALA A 38 17.02 5.00 9.24
N ARG A 39 17.79 5.82 8.50
CA ARG A 39 17.56 6.07 7.08
C ARG A 39 17.67 4.80 6.24
N GLN A 40 18.68 3.97 6.49
CA GLN A 40 18.81 2.70 5.78
C GLN A 40 17.61 1.79 6.03
N ARG A 41 17.13 1.69 7.28
CA ARG A 41 15.92 0.92 7.62
C ARG A 41 14.67 1.50 6.94
N LEU A 42 14.55 2.82 6.90
CA LEU A 42 13.46 3.50 6.20
C LEU A 42 13.49 3.21 4.69
N SER A 43 14.66 3.23 4.04
CA SER A 43 14.79 2.84 2.63
C SER A 43 14.34 1.40 2.36
N LEU A 44 14.58 0.48 3.30
CA LEU A 44 14.04 -0.90 3.21
C LEU A 44 12.52 -0.92 3.31
N VAL A 45 11.92 -0.10 4.19
CA VAL A 45 10.46 0.04 4.29
C VAL A 45 9.88 0.58 2.98
N HIS A 46 10.44 1.64 2.40
CA HIS A 46 10.00 2.16 1.09
C HIS A 46 10.09 1.10 0.00
N THR A 47 11.19 0.35 -0.06
CA THR A 47 11.37 -0.72 -1.05
C THR A 47 10.33 -1.82 -0.87
N GLY A 48 10.11 -2.27 0.37
CA GLY A 48 9.10 -3.29 0.68
C GLY A 48 7.68 -2.82 0.35
N LEU A 49 7.38 -1.55 0.61
CA LEU A 49 6.10 -0.93 0.29
C LEU A 49 5.85 -0.87 -1.22
N ALA A 50 6.84 -0.43 -2.00
CA ALA A 50 6.75 -0.41 -3.46
C ALA A 50 6.53 -1.82 -4.03
N LEU A 51 7.25 -2.83 -3.52
CA LEU A 51 7.06 -4.22 -3.93
C LEU A 51 5.68 -4.77 -3.55
N ALA A 52 5.15 -4.41 -2.38
CA ALA A 52 3.82 -4.82 -1.96
C ALA A 52 2.74 -4.21 -2.86
N ILE A 53 2.85 -2.92 -3.22
CA ILE A 53 1.96 -2.25 -4.16
C ILE A 53 2.03 -2.93 -5.53
N GLN A 54 3.24 -3.12 -6.07
CA GLN A 54 3.45 -3.79 -7.36
C GLN A 54 2.86 -5.21 -7.38
N GLY A 55 2.98 -5.95 -6.28
CA GLY A 55 2.39 -7.29 -6.15
C GLY A 55 0.86 -7.29 -6.25
N MET A 56 0.20 -6.18 -5.93
CA MET A 56 -1.25 -6.03 -6.04
C MET A 56 -1.72 -5.54 -7.41
N GLU A 57 -0.83 -5.06 -8.30
CA GLU A 57 -1.16 -4.61 -9.66
C GLU A 57 -1.52 -5.77 -10.62
N CYS A 58 -1.47 -7.02 -10.14
CA CYS A 58 -1.97 -8.19 -10.87
C CYS A 58 -3.44 -8.00 -11.28
N ASP A 59 -3.76 -8.23 -12.55
CA ASP A 59 -5.11 -8.03 -13.12
C ASP A 59 -6.22 -8.73 -12.32
N GLU A 60 -5.99 -9.97 -11.87
CA GLU A 60 -6.98 -10.73 -11.10
C GLU A 60 -7.24 -10.10 -9.73
N LEU A 61 -6.19 -9.63 -9.05
CA LEU A 61 -6.31 -8.95 -7.77
C LEU A 61 -6.97 -7.58 -7.94
N GLN A 62 -6.63 -6.84 -9.00
CA GLN A 62 -7.25 -5.56 -9.32
C GLN A 62 -8.74 -5.70 -9.65
N GLN A 63 -9.14 -6.78 -10.33
CA GLN A 63 -10.55 -7.07 -10.57
C GLN A 63 -11.29 -7.40 -9.27
N LEU A 64 -10.67 -8.15 -8.35
CA LEU A 64 -11.25 -8.44 -7.03
C LEU A 64 -11.39 -7.17 -6.19
N ILE A 65 -10.37 -6.32 -6.15
CA ILE A 65 -10.41 -5.03 -5.42
C ILE A 65 -11.59 -4.18 -5.91
N LYS A 66 -11.82 -4.10 -7.23
CA LYS A 66 -12.95 -3.35 -7.82
C LYS A 66 -14.33 -3.89 -7.46
N GLN A 67 -14.43 -5.12 -6.94
CA GLN A 67 -15.68 -5.72 -6.50
C GLN A 67 -15.98 -5.43 -5.01
N SER A 68 -15.05 -4.81 -4.28
CA SER A 68 -15.27 -4.39 -2.89
C SER A 68 -16.34 -3.30 -2.83
N GLU A 69 -17.17 -3.37 -1.78
CA GLU A 69 -18.19 -2.36 -1.47
C GLU A 69 -17.56 -0.98 -1.26
N LEU A 70 -16.31 -0.91 -0.76
CA LEU A 70 -15.52 0.34 -0.65
C LEU A 70 -15.34 1.06 -1.99
N PHE A 71 -15.33 0.32 -3.11
CA PHE A 71 -15.15 0.84 -4.46
C PHE A 71 -16.43 0.83 -5.30
N CYS A 72 -17.48 0.13 -4.86
CA CYS A 72 -18.75 0.02 -5.58
C CYS A 72 -19.78 1.12 -5.24
N ASP A 73 -19.46 2.06 -4.33
CA ASP A 73 -20.32 3.17 -3.92
C ASP A 73 -20.29 4.41 -4.86
N TYR A 74 -20.13 4.23 -6.17
CA TYR A 74 -20.23 5.31 -7.18
C TYR A 74 -21.18 5.00 -8.34
#